data_AF-A0A0K3BLF8-F1
#
_entry.id   AF-A0A0K3BLF8-F1
#
_cell.length_a   1.000
_cell.length_b   1.000
_cell.length_c   1.000
_cell.angle_alpha   90.00
_cell.angle_beta   90.00
_cell.angle_gamma   90.00
#
_symmetry.space_group_name_H-M   'P 1'
#
loop_
_entity.id
_entity.type
_entity.pdbx_description
1 polymer ?
#
loop_
_entity_poly.entity_id
_entity_poly.type
_entity_poly.pdbx_seq_one_letter_code
_entity_poly.pdbx_strand_id
1 'polypeptide(L)'
;MTFGIVASRPAPPADRLPSDGPLAADIGAAARTIEALLAPASGVDPIALLPVDFTAVEKVVPGRLRAPDGTMRAVHVDGGCSTPMGDDNTKWDYSVGCKAHDLGYDLLRYAEKKGHPLPADLRRGLDDQLSRDMHKQCELNPQNSAGTCQLVADVYTAGLVVNSWHQRWGPPRAEPISSWAVGLVVVVLLLAGRPPWRRLRRPGPGSPDAPPVDYMSMLRVLSMVGIVIGETVLAFTHAGGFWLLRLAPLLFFAGGHANLVAWRASGHHYGSYLATRIHALLRPVFAFVLAWLLIPLTLELLDASENTITSVGSLVLEPLWILGLFLVTVAACPAMQWLRDRFGAVVPLVLLAGSTAVDVAGSTDAYLLASGLLLALGFGQLAFHWEDGTLRQVPRPLLWGAAGAALVAFVALGYLPLLGIAQVSLACTARSSDWVPVKAVGFLRSRPMTAYLVYVGVVLMFAGLTSSAGFDWFTRPRTWLAISMITAATVVAFLWYERRPRPVAELLGPVDGVHTLACALGVGYATLGVLGFAVTGVTWQVGAPAVFGMALDPMANLIHLMLGGYLLHVVHSGKAGKTWPWLLTATACVPPIMSTWSMSGAVVHGATVVLALAVAGHVTAVRLRDRANVVNAG
;
A
#
# COMPACT_ATOMS: atom_id res chain seq x y z
N MET A 1 22.41 -11.53 1.25
CA MET A 1 21.21 -12.38 1.08
C MET A 1 20.14 -11.84 2.02
N THR A 2 19.31 -10.95 1.50
CA THR A 2 18.49 -10.04 2.31
C THR A 2 17.11 -9.92 1.65
N PHE A 3 16.22 -10.82 2.04
CA PHE A 3 14.82 -10.80 1.65
C PHE A 3 14.03 -10.32 2.88
N GLY A 4 13.27 -9.24 2.82
CA GLY A 4 12.42 -8.78 3.90
C GLY A 4 12.18 -7.29 3.76
N ILE A 5 11.25 -6.88 2.92
CA ILE A 5 10.85 -5.48 2.68
C ILE A 5 9.34 -5.31 2.92
N VAL A 6 8.56 -6.39 2.96
CA VAL A 6 7.09 -6.27 3.07
C VAL A 6 6.61 -5.98 4.51
N ALA A 7 7.45 -6.16 5.54
CA ALA A 7 7.00 -5.97 6.93
C ALA A 7 8.11 -5.76 7.98
N SER A 8 9.28 -5.27 7.56
CA SER A 8 10.49 -5.28 8.38
C SER A 8 11.04 -3.88 8.64
N ARG A 9 11.49 -3.66 9.88
CA ARG A 9 12.16 -2.41 10.31
C ARG A 9 13.39 -2.09 9.47
N PRO A 10 13.84 -0.83 9.44
CA PRO A 10 15.14 -0.47 8.87
C PRO A 10 16.25 -1.37 9.44
N ALA A 11 17.21 -1.75 8.60
CA ALA A 11 18.43 -2.37 9.11
C ALA A 11 19.07 -1.42 10.14
N PRO A 12 19.55 -1.90 11.29
CA PRO A 12 20.34 -1.05 12.18
C PRO A 12 21.52 -0.49 11.38
N PRO A 13 21.90 0.79 11.60
CA PRO A 13 23.02 1.40 10.89
C PRO A 13 24.25 0.50 11.03
N ALA A 14 25.03 0.40 9.95
CA ALA A 14 26.27 -0.36 9.90
C ALA A 14 27.38 0.36 10.68
N ASP A 15 27.13 0.72 11.93
CA ASP A 15 28.10 1.41 12.78
C ASP A 15 28.54 0.49 13.92
N ARG A 16 29.79 0.05 13.74
CA ARG A 16 30.77 -0.58 14.63
C ARG A 16 30.28 -0.96 16.04
N LEU A 17 30.47 -2.25 16.35
CA LEU A 17 30.68 -2.74 17.72
C LEU A 17 31.46 -1.68 18.53
N PRO A 18 31.08 -1.38 19.78
CA PRO A 18 31.75 -0.36 20.57
C PRO A 18 33.26 -0.64 20.58
N SER A 19 34.08 0.36 20.27
CA SER A 19 35.49 0.14 19.97
C SER A 19 36.30 -0.28 21.20
N ASP A 20 35.88 0.13 22.40
CA ASP A 20 36.49 -0.23 23.70
C ASP A 20 35.50 -0.02 24.88
N GLY A 21 35.75 -0.69 26.00
CA GLY A 21 35.05 -0.50 27.28
C GLY A 21 34.11 -1.64 27.71
N PRO A 22 33.45 -1.52 28.89
CA PRO A 22 32.59 -2.58 29.45
C PRO A 22 31.44 -2.98 28.51
N LEU A 23 30.84 -2.01 27.82
CA LEU A 23 29.79 -2.23 26.84
C LEU A 23 30.28 -3.05 25.63
N ALA A 24 31.51 -2.80 25.14
CA ALA A 24 32.12 -3.58 24.08
C ALA A 24 32.34 -5.04 24.52
N ALA A 25 32.79 -5.23 25.76
CA ALA A 25 33.03 -6.55 26.34
C ALA A 25 31.73 -7.35 26.46
N ASP A 26 30.65 -6.72 26.93
CA ASP A 26 29.32 -7.32 27.07
C ASP A 26 28.73 -7.75 25.72
N ILE A 27 28.75 -6.87 24.71
CA ILE A 27 28.22 -7.16 23.38
C ILE A 27 29.07 -8.23 22.68
N GLY A 28 30.40 -8.16 22.83
CA GLY A 28 31.31 -9.19 22.33
C GLY A 28 31.11 -10.54 23.01
N ALA A 29 30.83 -10.57 24.32
CA ALA A 29 30.49 -11.79 25.05
C ALA A 29 29.18 -12.40 24.57
N ALA A 30 28.16 -11.58 24.31
CA ALA A 30 26.90 -12.04 23.73
C ALA A 30 27.09 -12.66 22.33
N ALA A 31 27.87 -12.02 21.45
CA ALA A 31 28.19 -12.55 20.13
C ALA A 31 28.94 -13.90 20.19
N ARG A 32 30.01 -13.99 20.99
CA ARG A 32 30.78 -15.24 21.18
C ARG A 32 29.94 -16.36 21.81
N THR A 33 29.01 -16.01 22.70
CA THR A 33 28.09 -17.00 23.27
C THR A 33 27.19 -17.58 22.19
N ILE A 34 26.64 -16.75 21.29
CA ILE A 34 25.86 -17.23 20.15
C ILE A 34 26.72 -18.11 19.24
N GLU A 35 27.95 -17.70 18.92
CA GLU A 35 28.86 -18.53 18.11
C GLU A 35 29.11 -19.90 18.75
N ALA A 36 29.26 -19.97 20.08
CA ALA A 36 29.38 -21.23 20.82
C ALA A 36 28.09 -22.07 20.79
N LEU A 37 26.91 -21.44 20.84
CA LEU A 37 25.62 -22.12 20.66
C LEU A 37 25.49 -22.78 19.27
N LEU A 38 26.07 -22.14 18.23
CA LEU A 38 26.08 -22.65 16.86
C LEU A 38 27.08 -23.79 16.63
N ALA A 39 28.00 -24.02 17.56
CA ALA A 39 29.03 -25.05 17.51
C ALA A 39 28.95 -26.00 18.72
N PRO A 40 27.85 -26.74 18.92
CA PRO A 40 27.61 -27.59 20.10
C PRO A 40 28.64 -28.73 20.26
N ALA A 41 29.30 -29.14 19.18
CA ALA A 41 30.33 -30.17 19.18
C ALA A 41 31.73 -29.64 19.55
N SER A 42 31.90 -28.32 19.70
CA SER A 42 33.20 -27.70 20.00
C SER A 42 33.72 -28.00 21.41
N GLY A 43 32.84 -28.45 22.33
CA GLY A 43 33.17 -28.66 23.74
C GLY A 43 33.26 -27.36 24.57
N VAL A 44 33.06 -26.20 23.94
CA VAL A 44 32.98 -24.91 24.64
C VAL A 44 31.61 -24.80 25.30
N ASP A 45 31.56 -24.47 26.59
CA ASP A 45 30.32 -24.22 27.32
C ASP A 45 29.83 -22.79 27.09
N PRO A 46 28.71 -22.57 26.36
CA PRO A 46 28.23 -21.22 26.08
C PRO A 46 27.83 -20.46 27.35
N ILE A 47 27.41 -21.15 28.42
CA ILE A 47 27.02 -20.49 29.68
C ILE A 47 28.21 -19.81 30.34
N ALA A 48 29.41 -20.35 30.18
CA ALA A 48 30.63 -19.75 30.71
C ALA A 48 31.02 -18.45 29.97
N LEU A 49 30.45 -18.21 28.78
CA LEU A 49 30.73 -17.04 27.95
C LEU A 49 29.67 -15.93 28.10
N LEU A 50 28.60 -16.17 28.85
CA LEU A 50 27.51 -15.21 29.01
C LEU A 50 27.99 -13.89 29.62
N PRO A 51 27.41 -12.74 29.20
CA PRO A 51 27.61 -11.47 29.88
C PRO A 51 27.22 -11.59 31.37
N VAL A 52 27.98 -10.95 32.25
CA VAL A 52 27.83 -11.12 33.71
C VAL A 52 26.46 -10.63 34.21
N ASP A 53 25.90 -9.61 33.56
CA ASP A 53 24.59 -9.04 33.87
C ASP A 53 23.44 -9.60 33.01
N PHE A 54 23.70 -10.59 32.15
CA PHE A 54 22.70 -11.16 31.24
C PHE A 54 21.41 -11.58 31.94
N THR A 55 21.53 -12.40 32.99
CA THR A 55 20.36 -12.87 33.78
C THR A 55 19.62 -11.73 34.46
N ALA A 56 20.31 -10.66 34.86
CA ALA A 56 19.67 -9.49 35.46
C ALA A 56 18.88 -8.66 34.43
N VAL A 57 19.40 -8.53 33.21
CA VAL A 57 18.82 -7.72 32.12
C VAL A 57 17.68 -8.46 31.40
N GLU A 58 17.87 -9.74 31.08
CA GLU A 58 16.86 -10.55 30.39
C GLU A 58 15.87 -11.21 31.34
N LYS A 59 16.20 -11.33 32.63
CA LYS A 59 15.41 -12.09 33.61
C LYS A 59 15.20 -13.55 33.19
N VAL A 60 16.21 -14.12 32.55
CA VAL A 60 16.24 -15.49 32.01
C VAL A 60 17.15 -16.36 32.85
N VAL A 61 16.70 -17.60 33.10
CA VAL A 61 17.50 -18.63 33.79
C VAL A 61 18.18 -19.53 32.75
N PRO A 62 19.49 -19.37 32.50
CA PRO A 62 20.24 -20.26 31.63
C PRO A 62 20.52 -21.60 32.34
N GLY A 63 20.53 -22.69 31.58
CA GLY A 63 20.80 -24.02 32.09
C GLY A 63 21.35 -24.95 31.02
N ARG A 64 21.66 -26.19 31.40
CA ARG A 64 22.24 -27.19 30.50
C ARG A 64 21.29 -28.36 30.37
N LEU A 65 20.97 -28.76 29.13
CA LEU A 65 20.18 -29.95 28.84
C LEU A 65 20.92 -30.83 27.85
N ARG A 66 20.76 -32.15 27.99
CA ARG A 66 21.30 -33.11 27.03
C ARG A 66 20.33 -33.23 25.86
N ALA A 67 20.80 -32.93 24.65
CA ALA A 67 20.02 -33.14 23.44
C ALA A 67 20.00 -34.63 23.05
N PRO A 68 19.01 -35.08 22.27
CA PRO A 68 18.88 -36.48 21.85
C PRO A 68 20.04 -37.00 21.00
N ASP A 69 20.79 -36.10 20.35
CA ASP A 69 22.05 -36.41 19.65
C ASP A 69 23.24 -36.67 20.60
N GLY A 70 23.01 -36.61 21.92
CA GLY A 70 23.99 -36.83 22.98
C GLY A 70 24.80 -35.59 23.37
N THR A 71 24.66 -34.48 22.64
CA THR A 71 25.37 -33.23 22.93
C THR A 71 24.77 -32.51 24.15
N MET A 72 25.59 -31.76 24.88
CA MET A 72 25.10 -30.87 25.94
C MET A 72 24.82 -29.49 25.35
N ARG A 73 23.59 -29.00 25.49
CA ARG A 73 23.15 -27.70 24.99
C ARG A 73 22.96 -26.73 26.15
N ALA A 74 23.42 -25.50 25.97
CA ALA A 74 23.00 -24.38 26.80
C ALA A 74 21.60 -23.93 26.35
N VAL A 75 20.72 -23.73 27.32
CA VAL A 75 19.28 -23.53 27.09
C VAL A 75 18.71 -22.44 28.00
N HIS A 76 17.61 -21.82 27.59
CA HIS A 76 16.68 -21.11 28.47
C HIS A 76 15.81 -22.17 29.15
N VAL A 77 15.97 -22.38 30.46
CA VAL A 77 15.34 -23.51 31.17
C VAL A 77 13.80 -23.49 31.09
N ASP A 78 13.22 -22.31 31.24
CA ASP A 78 11.78 -22.04 31.17
C ASP A 78 11.29 -21.70 29.75
N GLY A 79 12.16 -21.80 28.74
CA GLY A 79 11.79 -21.61 27.34
C GLY A 79 10.91 -22.74 26.81
N GLY A 80 10.38 -22.59 25.60
CA GLY A 80 9.41 -23.55 25.06
C GLY A 80 9.34 -23.53 23.54
N CYS A 81 8.94 -24.65 22.94
CA CYS A 81 8.59 -24.63 21.52
C CYS A 81 7.24 -23.92 21.38
N SER A 82 7.22 -22.77 20.72
CA SER A 82 5.96 -22.06 20.43
C SER A 82 5.10 -22.88 19.47
N THR A 83 4.25 -23.78 19.99
CA THR A 83 3.32 -24.55 19.17
C THR A 83 2.00 -23.78 18.98
N PRO A 84 1.29 -23.92 17.84
CA PRO A 84 0.01 -23.25 17.60
C PRO A 84 -1.10 -23.62 18.60
N MET A 85 -0.94 -24.70 19.36
CA MET A 85 -1.93 -25.20 20.33
C MET A 85 -1.59 -24.85 21.78
N GLY A 86 -0.48 -24.14 22.04
CA GLY A 86 -0.08 -23.71 23.38
C GLY A 86 0.61 -24.79 24.22
N ASP A 87 1.02 -25.90 23.61
CA ASP A 87 1.91 -26.87 24.26
C ASP A 87 3.36 -26.37 24.17
N ASP A 88 4.16 -26.53 25.23
CA ASP A 88 5.58 -26.11 25.28
C ASP A 88 6.52 -27.02 24.46
N ASN A 89 5.98 -28.04 23.80
CA ASN A 89 6.72 -29.03 23.04
C ASN A 89 5.85 -29.74 21.99
N THR A 90 6.50 -30.35 21.00
CA THR A 90 5.82 -31.25 20.04
C THR A 90 5.84 -32.68 20.56
N LYS A 91 4.98 -33.55 20.01
CA LYS A 91 4.98 -34.98 20.37
C LYS A 91 6.34 -35.67 20.14
N TRP A 92 7.18 -35.13 19.24
CA TRP A 92 8.51 -35.68 18.92
C TRP A 92 9.65 -35.10 19.77
N ASP A 93 9.34 -34.27 20.75
CA ASP A 93 10.29 -33.65 21.67
C ASP A 93 11.37 -32.79 21.00
N TYR A 94 10.96 -31.62 20.50
CA TYR A 94 11.88 -30.59 19.99
C TYR A 94 12.43 -29.68 21.11
N SER A 95 12.08 -29.94 22.37
CA SER A 95 12.24 -29.02 23.49
C SER A 95 13.66 -28.50 23.66
N VAL A 96 14.67 -29.37 23.62
CA VAL A 96 16.06 -28.95 23.85
C VAL A 96 16.54 -28.00 22.75
N GLY A 97 16.18 -28.28 21.49
CA GLY A 97 16.50 -27.40 20.37
C GLY A 97 15.82 -26.03 20.50
N CYS A 98 14.52 -26.01 20.80
CA CYS A 98 13.77 -24.77 21.00
C CYS A 98 14.31 -23.94 22.17
N LYS A 99 14.61 -24.57 23.31
CA LYS A 99 15.14 -23.86 24.48
C LYS A 99 16.56 -23.32 24.25
N ALA A 100 17.37 -24.02 23.45
CA ALA A 100 18.69 -23.52 23.03
C ALA A 100 18.56 -22.33 22.07
N HIS A 101 17.59 -22.38 21.16
CA HIS A 101 17.25 -21.29 20.25
C HIS A 101 16.74 -20.04 21.00
N ASP A 102 15.86 -20.23 21.99
CA ASP A 102 15.35 -19.16 22.85
C ASP A 102 16.48 -18.42 23.57
N LEU A 103 17.47 -19.14 24.12
CA LEU A 103 18.64 -18.53 24.75
C LEU A 103 19.45 -17.66 23.79
N GLY A 104 19.61 -18.12 22.54
CA GLY A 104 20.25 -17.34 21.48
C GLY A 104 19.46 -16.07 21.14
N TYR A 105 18.13 -16.18 21.10
CA TYR A 105 17.21 -15.06 20.89
C TYR A 105 17.26 -14.03 22.03
N ASP A 106 17.38 -14.49 23.28
CA ASP A 106 17.55 -13.63 24.45
C ASP A 106 18.86 -12.83 24.39
N LEU A 107 19.94 -13.41 23.87
CA LEU A 107 21.20 -12.70 23.64
C LEU A 107 21.10 -11.62 22.56
N LEU A 108 20.28 -11.84 21.53
CA LEU A 108 19.98 -10.81 20.53
C LEU A 108 19.18 -9.64 21.15
N ARG A 109 18.20 -9.95 22.02
CA ARG A 109 17.41 -8.93 22.75
C ARG A 109 18.25 -8.16 23.76
N TYR A 110 19.15 -8.84 24.45
CA TYR A 110 20.10 -8.24 25.39
C TYR A 110 20.94 -7.15 24.69
N ALA A 111 21.50 -7.49 23.54
CA ALA A 111 22.29 -6.55 22.74
C ALA A 111 21.44 -5.36 22.24
N GLU A 112 20.18 -5.61 21.85
CA GLU A 112 19.22 -4.56 21.47
C GLU A 112 18.93 -3.59 22.63
N LYS A 113 18.64 -4.10 23.84
CA LYS A 113 18.36 -3.28 25.03
C LYS A 113 19.53 -2.39 25.42
N LYS A 114 20.76 -2.84 25.12
CA LYS A 114 22.00 -2.08 25.32
C LYS A 114 22.30 -1.10 24.17
N GLY A 115 21.43 -1.01 23.17
CA GLY A 115 21.52 -0.06 22.05
C GLY A 115 22.45 -0.51 20.91
N HIS A 116 22.99 -1.73 20.96
CA HIS A 116 23.94 -2.26 19.97
C HIS A 116 23.45 -3.61 19.44
N PRO A 117 22.44 -3.63 18.54
CA PRO A 117 21.92 -4.88 17.99
C PRO A 117 23.02 -5.66 17.25
N LEU A 118 23.04 -6.97 17.46
CA LEU A 118 24.02 -7.87 16.83
C LEU A 118 23.74 -8.10 15.32
N PRO A 119 24.74 -8.52 14.54
CA PRO A 119 24.59 -8.77 13.11
C PRO A 119 23.52 -9.83 12.79
N ALA A 120 22.78 -9.61 11.69
CA ALA A 120 21.71 -10.48 11.22
C ALA A 120 22.14 -11.94 10.96
N ASP A 121 23.42 -12.17 10.65
CA ASP A 121 23.98 -13.51 10.39
C ASP A 121 23.88 -14.41 11.63
N LEU A 122 23.97 -13.86 12.84
CA LEU A 122 23.85 -14.63 14.08
C LEU A 122 22.43 -15.17 14.26
N ARG A 123 21.39 -14.36 13.97
CA ARG A 123 20.00 -14.84 14.01
C ARG A 123 19.75 -15.90 12.93
N ARG A 124 20.28 -15.72 11.72
CA ARG A 124 20.19 -16.76 10.66
C ARG A 124 20.83 -18.07 11.11
N GLY A 125 22.02 -18.01 11.69
CA GLY A 125 22.70 -19.18 12.21
C GLY A 125 21.87 -19.91 13.26
N LEU A 126 21.26 -19.16 14.19
CA LEU A 126 20.39 -19.72 15.24
C LEU A 126 19.17 -20.42 14.63
N ASP A 127 18.49 -19.78 13.68
CA ASP A 127 17.32 -20.34 13.00
C ASP A 127 17.67 -21.61 12.21
N ASP A 128 18.78 -21.59 11.48
CA ASP A 128 19.28 -22.74 10.75
C ASP A 128 19.67 -23.89 11.69
N GLN A 129 20.24 -23.57 12.85
CA GLN A 129 20.58 -24.56 13.87
C GLN A 129 19.33 -25.22 14.47
N LEU A 130 18.29 -24.44 14.79
CA LEU A 130 17.02 -24.98 15.25
C LEU A 130 16.37 -25.88 14.19
N SER A 131 16.38 -25.45 12.93
CA SER A 131 15.91 -26.29 11.81
C SER A 131 16.66 -27.63 11.77
N ARG A 132 17.99 -27.61 11.85
CA ARG A 132 18.79 -28.85 11.91
C ARG A 132 18.45 -29.72 13.10
N ASP A 133 18.30 -29.15 14.30
CA ASP A 133 18.00 -29.90 15.52
C ASP A 133 16.62 -30.59 15.43
N MET A 134 15.60 -29.92 14.87
CA MET A 134 14.28 -30.52 14.63
C MET A 134 14.32 -31.68 13.63
N HIS A 135 15.00 -31.51 12.49
CA HIS A 135 15.13 -32.55 11.47
C HIS A 135 15.96 -33.73 11.99
N LYS A 136 17.02 -33.46 12.77
CA LYS A 136 17.83 -34.50 13.41
C LYS A 136 17.03 -35.29 14.45
N GLN A 137 16.15 -34.63 15.19
CA GLN A 137 15.25 -35.32 16.11
C GLN A 137 14.32 -36.30 15.38
N CYS A 138 13.85 -35.93 14.19
CA CYS A 138 13.06 -36.83 13.35
C CYS A 138 13.85 -38.05 12.84
N GLU A 139 15.17 -37.96 12.71
CA GLU A 139 16.02 -39.11 12.38
C GLU A 139 16.26 -40.02 13.60
N LEU A 140 16.48 -39.43 14.78
CA LEU A 140 16.87 -40.15 15.99
C LEU A 140 15.67 -40.75 16.73
N ASN A 141 14.56 -40.02 16.81
CA ASN A 141 13.35 -40.42 17.54
C ASN A 141 12.06 -40.01 16.80
N PRO A 142 11.75 -40.62 15.64
CA PRO A 142 10.55 -40.29 14.87
C PRO A 142 9.23 -40.76 15.52
N GLN A 143 9.26 -41.49 16.64
CA GLN A 143 8.10 -42.12 17.28
C GLN A 143 7.16 -42.80 16.26
N ASN A 144 7.71 -43.71 15.44
CA ASN A 144 7.00 -44.43 14.37
C ASN A 144 6.28 -43.55 13.33
N SER A 145 6.63 -42.26 13.22
CA SER A 145 5.97 -41.30 12.33
C SER A 145 6.96 -40.34 11.65
N ALA A 146 8.06 -40.89 11.11
CA ALA A 146 9.16 -40.12 10.51
C ALA A 146 8.69 -39.12 9.44
N GLY A 147 7.84 -39.54 8.50
CA GLY A 147 7.34 -38.65 7.45
C GLY A 147 6.53 -37.46 7.99
N THR A 148 5.70 -37.69 9.00
CA THR A 148 4.93 -36.61 9.65
C THR A 148 5.83 -35.72 10.51
N CYS A 149 6.86 -36.27 11.15
CA CYS A 149 7.85 -35.50 11.90
C CYS A 149 8.59 -34.52 10.97
N GLN A 150 9.10 -35.03 9.84
CA GLN A 150 9.78 -34.22 8.83
C GLN A 150 8.87 -33.11 8.29
N LEU A 151 7.62 -33.44 7.94
CA LEU A 151 6.65 -32.45 7.48
C LEU A 151 6.39 -31.35 8.52
N VAL A 152 6.30 -31.70 9.81
CA VAL A 152 6.11 -30.72 10.88
C VAL A 152 7.37 -29.88 11.07
N ALA A 153 8.55 -30.48 11.04
CA ALA A 153 9.82 -29.75 11.07
C ALA A 153 9.93 -28.76 9.90
N ASP A 154 9.57 -29.16 8.68
CA ASP A 154 9.50 -28.29 7.50
C ASP A 154 8.56 -27.11 7.71
N VAL A 155 7.36 -27.34 8.28
CA VAL A 155 6.39 -26.28 8.57
C VAL A 155 6.91 -25.33 9.65
N TYR A 156 7.56 -25.83 10.69
CA TYR A 156 8.17 -25.00 11.74
C TYR A 156 9.32 -24.16 11.16
N THR A 157 10.20 -24.78 10.37
CA THR A 157 11.29 -24.09 9.67
C THR A 157 10.73 -23.02 8.74
N ALA A 158 9.68 -23.30 7.96
CA ALA A 158 9.04 -22.30 7.12
C ALA A 158 8.45 -21.14 7.94
N GLY A 159 7.75 -21.43 9.03
CA GLY A 159 7.18 -20.41 9.91
C GLY A 159 8.25 -19.54 10.57
N LEU A 160 9.32 -20.16 11.08
CA LEU A 160 10.48 -19.49 11.66
C LEU A 160 11.16 -18.58 10.65
N VAL A 161 11.47 -19.10 9.46
CA VAL A 161 12.11 -18.34 8.38
C VAL A 161 11.24 -17.18 7.94
N VAL A 162 9.93 -17.37 7.79
CA VAL A 162 8.99 -16.28 7.43
C VAL A 162 8.94 -15.22 8.53
N ASN A 163 8.93 -15.61 9.81
CA ASN A 163 8.94 -14.67 10.92
C ASN A 163 10.28 -13.90 11.03
N SER A 164 11.41 -14.58 10.85
CA SER A 164 12.72 -13.95 10.83
C SER A 164 12.95 -13.06 9.62
N TRP A 165 12.48 -13.47 8.44
CA TRP A 165 12.38 -12.66 7.22
C TRP A 165 11.57 -11.37 7.48
N HIS A 166 10.38 -11.51 8.08
CA HIS A 166 9.53 -10.39 8.47
C HIS A 166 10.25 -9.42 9.40
N GLN A 167 11.13 -9.89 10.28
CA GLN A 167 11.87 -9.04 11.21
C GLN A 167 13.29 -8.70 10.72
N ARG A 168 13.60 -8.90 9.43
CA ARG A 168 14.93 -8.64 8.82
C ARG A 168 16.09 -9.34 9.52
N TRP A 169 15.83 -10.46 10.18
CA TRP A 169 16.76 -11.15 11.07
C TRP A 169 17.37 -10.24 12.15
N GLY A 170 16.66 -9.16 12.53
CA GLY A 170 17.00 -8.34 13.69
C GLY A 170 16.62 -9.04 15.01
N PRO A 171 16.77 -8.37 16.16
CA PRO A 171 16.36 -8.93 17.45
C PRO A 171 14.86 -9.28 17.50
N PRO A 172 14.50 -10.46 18.04
CA PRO A 172 13.14 -10.97 18.02
C PRO A 172 12.22 -10.19 18.97
N ARG A 173 11.16 -9.57 18.44
CA ARG A 173 10.12 -8.90 19.25
C ARG A 173 8.79 -9.67 19.21
N ALA A 174 8.06 -9.63 20.33
CA ALA A 174 6.70 -10.12 20.41
C ALA A 174 5.76 -9.15 19.69
N GLU A 175 5.46 -9.44 18.43
CA GLU A 175 4.41 -8.75 17.70
C GLU A 175 3.18 -9.66 17.70
N PRO A 176 1.98 -9.15 18.05
CA PRO A 176 0.79 -9.97 18.05
C PRO A 176 0.44 -10.35 16.61
N ILE A 177 0.89 -11.53 16.17
CA ILE A 177 0.54 -12.12 14.86
C ILE A 177 -0.99 -12.15 14.66
N SER A 178 -1.75 -12.18 15.76
CA SER A 178 -3.21 -12.08 15.77
C SER A 178 -3.75 -10.85 15.03
N SER A 179 -3.07 -9.69 15.05
CA SER A 179 -3.57 -8.49 14.35
C SER A 179 -3.52 -8.67 12.82
N TRP A 180 -2.44 -9.24 12.30
CA TRP A 180 -2.29 -9.56 10.87
C TRP A 180 -3.21 -10.70 10.44
N ALA A 181 -3.33 -11.76 11.25
CA ALA A 181 -4.23 -12.87 10.98
C ALA A 181 -5.69 -12.40 10.92
N VAL A 182 -6.11 -11.56 11.86
CA VAL A 182 -7.46 -10.97 11.89
C VAL A 182 -7.67 -10.03 10.68
N GLY A 183 -6.67 -9.21 10.34
CA GLY A 183 -6.73 -8.35 9.15
C GLY A 183 -6.86 -9.15 7.84
N LEU A 184 -6.08 -10.24 7.68
CA LEU A 184 -6.16 -11.14 6.55
C LEU A 184 -7.54 -11.81 6.45
N VAL A 185 -8.08 -12.30 7.57
CA VAL A 185 -9.43 -12.88 7.64
C VAL A 185 -10.46 -11.86 7.19
N VAL A 186 -10.38 -10.61 7.64
CA VAL A 186 -11.28 -9.54 7.20
C VAL A 186 -11.16 -9.27 5.70
N VAL A 187 -9.94 -9.23 5.14
CA VAL A 187 -9.74 -9.08 3.69
C VAL A 187 -10.39 -10.24 2.93
N VAL A 188 -10.20 -11.48 3.39
CA VAL A 188 -10.84 -12.67 2.81
C VAL A 188 -12.36 -12.58 2.90
N LEU A 189 -12.92 -12.16 4.03
CA LEU A 189 -14.36 -11.96 4.21
C LEU A 189 -14.90 -10.86 3.31
N LEU A 190 -14.19 -9.74 3.14
CA LEU A 190 -14.56 -8.66 2.23
C LEU A 190 -14.55 -9.12 0.76
N LEU A 191 -13.60 -9.99 0.38
CA LEU A 191 -13.52 -10.58 -0.96
C LEU A 191 -14.64 -11.62 -1.19
N ALA A 192 -14.81 -12.56 -0.27
CA ALA A 192 -15.83 -13.62 -0.33
C ALA A 192 -17.25 -13.07 -0.21
N GLY A 193 -17.41 -12.00 0.56
CA GLY A 193 -18.65 -11.27 0.76
C GLY A 193 -19.13 -10.49 -0.46
N ARG A 194 -18.28 -10.34 -1.49
CA ARG A 194 -18.65 -9.64 -2.73
C ARG A 194 -19.76 -10.41 -3.43
N PRO A 195 -20.96 -9.83 -3.56
CA PRO A 195 -22.04 -10.49 -4.26
C PRO A 195 -21.63 -10.80 -5.71
N PRO A 196 -22.00 -11.98 -6.24
CA PRO A 196 -21.67 -12.34 -7.61
C PRO A 196 -22.28 -11.28 -8.55
N TRP A 197 -21.48 -10.83 -9.52
CA TRP A 197 -21.98 -9.98 -10.58
C TRP A 197 -23.10 -10.72 -11.31
N ARG A 198 -24.35 -10.32 -11.09
CA ARG A 198 -25.43 -10.70 -12.00
C ARG A 198 -25.20 -9.90 -13.27
N ARG A 199 -24.94 -10.60 -14.37
CA ARG A 199 -24.98 -10.00 -15.71
C ARG A 199 -26.42 -9.56 -15.93
N LEU A 200 -26.74 -8.30 -15.63
CA LEU A 200 -27.92 -7.66 -16.21
C LEU A 200 -27.62 -7.55 -17.70
N ARG A 201 -28.06 -8.59 -18.42
CA ARG A 201 -27.84 -8.77 -19.84
C ARG A 201 -28.83 -7.86 -20.56
N ARG A 202 -28.36 -6.70 -21.00
CA ARG A 202 -28.92 -6.05 -22.20
C ARG A 202 -27.77 -5.79 -23.16
N PRO A 203 -27.53 -6.68 -24.13
CA PRO A 203 -26.81 -6.28 -25.33
C PRO A 203 -27.79 -5.37 -26.10
N GLY A 204 -27.62 -4.05 -25.99
CA GLY A 204 -28.11 -3.16 -27.02
C GLY A 204 -27.36 -3.43 -28.33
N PRO A 205 -27.95 -3.21 -29.52
CA PRO A 205 -27.26 -3.40 -30.79
C PRO A 205 -26.06 -2.44 -30.85
N GLY A 206 -24.86 -2.99 -31.04
CA GLY A 206 -23.61 -2.25 -31.17
C GLY A 206 -23.20 -1.50 -29.89
N SER A 207 -22.22 -2.02 -29.15
CA SER A 207 -21.49 -1.13 -28.23
C SER A 207 -20.90 -0.01 -29.08
N PRO A 208 -21.24 1.27 -28.86
CA PRO A 208 -20.58 2.34 -29.59
C PRO A 208 -19.07 2.19 -29.37
N ASP A 209 -18.30 2.34 -30.44
CA ASP A 209 -16.84 2.43 -30.34
C ASP A 209 -16.49 3.41 -29.22
N ALA A 210 -15.45 3.09 -28.45
CA ALA A 210 -15.02 3.98 -27.37
C ALA A 210 -14.90 5.40 -27.93
N PRO A 211 -15.48 6.42 -27.27
CA PRO A 211 -15.54 7.75 -27.82
C PRO A 211 -14.13 8.20 -28.23
N PRO A 212 -14.00 8.89 -29.39
CA PRO A 212 -12.72 9.31 -29.91
C PRO A 212 -11.92 10.05 -28.83
N VAL A 213 -10.59 9.94 -28.91
CA VAL A 213 -9.71 10.62 -27.96
C VAL A 213 -9.89 12.12 -28.15
N ASP A 214 -10.55 12.77 -27.19
CA ASP A 214 -10.67 14.22 -27.15
C ASP A 214 -9.37 14.85 -26.63
N TYR A 215 -9.22 16.16 -26.88
CA TYR A 215 -8.04 16.93 -26.48
C TYR A 215 -7.77 16.85 -24.97
N MET A 216 -8.82 16.87 -24.13
CA MET A 216 -8.67 16.78 -22.67
C MET A 216 -8.27 15.38 -22.21
N SER A 217 -8.78 14.31 -22.83
CA SER A 217 -8.30 12.95 -22.56
C SER A 217 -6.83 12.78 -22.96
N MET A 218 -6.42 13.39 -24.08
CA MET A 218 -5.01 13.41 -24.49
C MET A 218 -4.15 14.10 -23.45
N LEU A 219 -4.51 15.32 -23.02
CA LEU A 219 -3.77 16.05 -21.98
C LEU A 219 -3.66 15.26 -20.68
N ARG A 220 -4.72 14.55 -20.27
CA ARG A 220 -4.69 13.68 -19.08
C ARG A 220 -3.70 12.53 -19.23
N VAL A 221 -3.66 11.86 -20.39
CA VAL A 221 -2.71 10.76 -20.63
C VAL A 221 -1.28 11.29 -20.69
N LEU A 222 -1.05 12.39 -21.41
CA LEU A 222 0.29 12.99 -21.54
C LEU A 222 0.82 13.52 -20.20
N SER A 223 -0.03 14.16 -19.39
CA SER A 223 0.36 14.60 -18.05
C SER A 223 0.74 13.42 -17.16
N MET A 224 -0.05 12.34 -17.16
CA MET A 224 0.29 11.13 -16.41
C MET A 224 1.63 10.52 -16.87
N VAL A 225 1.83 10.37 -18.18
CA VAL A 225 3.08 9.85 -18.75
C VAL A 225 4.26 10.75 -18.41
N GLY A 226 4.09 12.07 -18.54
CA GLY A 226 5.14 13.03 -18.23
C GLY A 226 5.49 13.06 -16.75
N ILE A 227 4.53 12.90 -15.84
CA ILE A 227 4.80 12.74 -14.39
C ILE A 227 5.66 11.51 -14.16
N VAL A 228 5.25 10.34 -14.69
CA VAL A 228 6.00 9.09 -14.53
C VAL A 228 7.43 9.22 -15.08
N ILE A 229 7.58 9.77 -16.29
CA ILE A 229 8.91 9.98 -16.91
C ILE A 229 9.74 10.98 -16.09
N GLY A 230 9.14 12.10 -15.67
CA GLY A 230 9.79 13.12 -14.87
C GLY A 230 10.37 12.52 -13.60
N GLU A 231 9.54 11.81 -12.84
CA GLU A 231 9.98 11.16 -11.61
C GLU A 231 11.01 10.07 -11.86
N THR A 232 10.93 9.35 -12.98
CA THR A 232 11.99 8.40 -13.37
C THR A 232 13.32 9.10 -13.48
N VAL A 233 13.35 10.20 -14.22
CA VAL A 233 14.60 10.89 -14.49
C VAL A 233 15.14 11.51 -13.21
N LEU A 234 14.29 12.14 -12.39
CA LEU A 234 14.70 12.65 -11.08
C LEU A 234 15.28 11.53 -10.20
N ALA A 235 14.62 10.37 -10.16
CA ALA A 235 15.01 9.25 -9.31
C ALA A 235 16.32 8.56 -9.71
N PHE A 236 16.74 8.63 -10.98
CA PHE A 236 17.95 7.95 -11.47
C PHE A 236 19.11 8.88 -11.82
N THR A 237 18.84 10.15 -12.19
CA THR A 237 19.89 11.06 -12.68
C THR A 237 20.21 12.19 -11.73
N HIS A 238 19.31 12.50 -10.78
CA HIS A 238 19.35 13.72 -9.98
C HIS A 238 19.53 15.00 -10.81
N ALA A 239 19.22 14.95 -12.12
CA ALA A 239 19.46 16.06 -13.04
C ALA A 239 18.45 17.20 -12.82
N GLY A 240 18.96 18.43 -12.78
CA GLY A 240 18.12 19.63 -12.77
C GLY A 240 17.38 19.82 -14.09
N GLY A 241 16.24 20.53 -14.06
CA GLY A 241 15.46 20.89 -15.27
C GLY A 241 14.23 20.04 -15.55
N PHE A 242 14.15 18.81 -15.02
CA PHE A 242 12.98 17.94 -15.17
C PHE A 242 11.78 18.35 -14.30
N TRP A 243 11.91 19.41 -13.51
CA TRP A 243 10.80 20.03 -12.77
C TRP A 243 9.65 20.47 -13.68
N LEU A 244 9.92 20.76 -14.96
CA LEU A 244 8.89 21.06 -15.97
C LEU A 244 7.89 19.90 -16.16
N LEU A 245 8.33 18.66 -15.91
CA LEU A 245 7.51 17.45 -16.03
C LEU A 245 6.63 17.16 -14.82
N ARG A 246 6.63 18.04 -13.79
CA ARG A 246 5.63 18.02 -12.71
C ARG A 246 4.27 18.49 -13.23
N LEU A 247 3.62 17.64 -14.03
CA LEU A 247 2.40 17.95 -14.78
C LEU A 247 1.12 17.69 -13.96
N ALA A 248 1.21 17.56 -12.63
CA ALA A 248 0.05 17.39 -11.77
C ALA A 248 -1.02 18.50 -11.96
N PRO A 249 -0.67 19.81 -12.07
CA PRO A 249 -1.65 20.85 -12.41
C PRO A 249 -2.44 20.57 -13.68
N LEU A 250 -1.74 20.13 -14.74
CA LEU A 250 -2.34 19.81 -16.03
C LEU A 250 -3.22 18.55 -15.96
N LEU A 251 -2.79 17.57 -15.16
CA LEU A 251 -3.58 16.36 -14.88
C LEU A 251 -4.89 16.71 -14.17
N PHE A 252 -4.86 17.57 -13.15
CA PHE A 252 -6.05 18.01 -12.43
C PHE A 252 -6.96 18.90 -13.27
N PHE A 253 -6.40 19.75 -14.14
CA PHE A 253 -7.17 20.52 -15.12
C PHE A 253 -7.93 19.59 -16.09
N ALA A 254 -7.22 18.68 -16.78
CA ALA A 254 -7.85 17.73 -17.70
C ALA A 254 -8.81 16.77 -16.98
N GLY A 255 -8.47 16.37 -15.75
CA GLY A 255 -9.28 15.53 -14.89
C GLY A 255 -10.55 16.22 -14.38
N GLY A 256 -10.48 17.51 -14.07
CA GLY A 256 -11.62 18.34 -13.68
C GLY A 256 -12.69 18.41 -14.77
N HIS A 257 -12.28 18.60 -16.04
CA HIS A 257 -13.20 18.54 -17.18
C HIS A 257 -13.87 17.16 -17.26
N ALA A 258 -13.10 16.08 -17.14
CA ALA A 258 -13.66 14.73 -17.15
C ALA A 258 -14.64 14.48 -15.98
N ASN A 259 -14.40 15.07 -14.81
CA ASN A 259 -15.28 14.98 -13.65
C ASN A 259 -16.59 15.74 -13.88
N LEU A 260 -16.52 16.95 -14.44
CA LEU A 260 -17.68 17.77 -14.76
C LEU A 260 -18.56 17.13 -15.83
N VAL A 261 -17.98 16.64 -16.92
CA VAL A 261 -18.72 15.95 -17.99
C VAL A 261 -19.45 14.72 -17.45
N ALA A 262 -18.76 13.92 -16.64
CA ALA A 262 -19.38 12.75 -16.01
C ALA A 262 -20.47 13.10 -15.00
N TRP A 263 -20.29 14.19 -14.25
CA TRP A 263 -21.28 14.68 -13.30
C TRP A 263 -22.56 15.14 -14.01
N ARG A 264 -22.43 15.94 -15.07
CA ARG A 264 -23.56 16.36 -15.91
C ARG A 264 -24.25 15.17 -16.59
N ALA A 265 -23.47 14.21 -17.10
CA ALA A 265 -23.99 12.99 -17.72
C ALA A 265 -24.75 12.08 -16.73
N SER A 266 -24.47 12.17 -15.43
CA SER A 266 -25.20 11.43 -14.39
C SER A 266 -26.59 12.00 -14.07
N GLY A 267 -27.00 13.09 -14.73
CA GLY A 267 -28.25 13.78 -14.39
C GLY A 267 -28.20 14.48 -13.04
N HIS A 268 -27.00 14.82 -12.54
CA HIS A 268 -26.78 15.41 -11.20
C HIS A 268 -27.18 14.50 -10.03
N HIS A 269 -27.10 13.18 -10.21
CA HIS A 269 -27.32 12.21 -9.14
C HIS A 269 -25.99 11.79 -8.49
N TYR A 270 -25.72 12.29 -7.27
CA TYR A 270 -24.42 12.11 -6.60
C TYR A 270 -24.02 10.64 -6.42
N GLY A 271 -24.92 9.81 -5.92
CA GLY A 271 -24.64 8.38 -5.72
C GLY A 271 -24.25 7.67 -7.01
N SER A 272 -24.99 7.89 -8.09
CA SER A 272 -24.76 7.27 -9.40
C SER A 272 -23.47 7.77 -10.06
N TYR A 273 -23.21 9.08 -9.97
CA TYR A 273 -21.97 9.71 -10.44
C TYR A 273 -20.75 9.08 -9.76
N LEU A 274 -20.78 9.08 -8.43
CA LEU A 274 -19.67 8.70 -7.60
C LEU A 274 -19.37 7.21 -7.72
N ALA A 275 -20.41 6.38 -7.70
CA ALA A 275 -20.31 4.94 -7.92
C ALA A 275 -19.65 4.65 -9.28
N THR A 276 -20.19 5.20 -10.37
CA THR A 276 -19.68 4.97 -11.73
C THR A 276 -18.22 5.39 -11.87
N ARG A 277 -17.88 6.59 -11.39
CA ARG A 277 -16.54 7.16 -11.57
C ARG A 277 -15.50 6.46 -10.72
N ILE A 278 -15.78 6.28 -9.44
CA ILE A 278 -14.79 5.74 -8.51
C ILE A 278 -14.60 4.24 -8.70
N HIS A 279 -15.65 3.50 -9.07
CA HIS A 279 -15.46 2.10 -9.42
C HIS A 279 -14.54 1.93 -10.64
N ALA A 280 -14.65 2.81 -11.64
CA ALA A 280 -13.73 2.80 -12.79
C ALA A 280 -12.29 3.13 -12.38
N LEU A 281 -12.09 4.05 -11.44
CA LEU A 281 -10.77 4.46 -10.95
C LEU A 281 -10.12 3.46 -9.98
N LEU A 282 -10.89 2.81 -9.10
CA LEU A 282 -10.38 1.85 -8.11
C LEU A 282 -9.99 0.50 -8.71
N ARG A 283 -10.55 0.12 -9.87
CA ARG A 283 -10.19 -1.14 -10.53
C ARG A 283 -8.69 -1.22 -10.86
N PRO A 284 -8.10 -0.21 -11.53
CA PRO A 284 -6.65 -0.07 -11.65
C PRO A 284 -5.95 -0.15 -10.29
N VAL A 285 -6.42 0.55 -9.26
CA VAL A 285 -5.78 0.57 -7.93
C VAL A 285 -5.66 -0.81 -7.32
N PHE A 286 -6.67 -1.67 -7.44
CA PHE A 286 -6.55 -3.04 -6.94
C PHE A 286 -5.47 -3.85 -7.67
N ALA A 287 -5.36 -3.68 -9.00
CA ALA A 287 -4.28 -4.29 -9.77
C ALA A 287 -2.92 -3.73 -9.38
N PHE A 288 -2.86 -2.42 -9.12
CA PHE A 288 -1.68 -1.74 -8.61
C PHE A 288 -1.24 -2.33 -7.29
N VAL A 289 -2.11 -2.37 -6.28
CA VAL A 289 -1.80 -2.86 -4.95
C VAL A 289 -1.35 -4.32 -5.01
N LEU A 290 -1.97 -5.15 -5.85
CA LEU A 290 -1.49 -6.51 -6.08
C LEU A 290 -0.07 -6.54 -6.65
N ALA A 291 0.20 -5.78 -7.71
CA ALA A 291 1.54 -5.70 -8.27
C ALA A 291 2.54 -5.08 -7.29
N TRP A 292 2.09 -4.17 -6.43
CA TRP A 292 2.89 -3.47 -5.44
C TRP A 292 3.18 -4.32 -4.20
N LEU A 293 2.38 -5.34 -3.91
CA LEU A 293 2.77 -6.41 -2.97
C LEU A 293 3.88 -7.31 -3.57
N LEU A 294 3.94 -7.41 -4.90
CA LEU A 294 4.91 -8.25 -5.60
C LEU A 294 6.23 -7.51 -5.89
N ILE A 295 6.20 -6.19 -6.13
CA ILE A 295 7.38 -5.40 -6.51
C ILE A 295 8.48 -5.40 -5.43
N PRO A 296 8.23 -5.14 -4.14
CA PRO A 296 9.23 -5.24 -3.07
C PRO A 296 9.85 -6.63 -3.01
N LEU A 297 9.01 -7.68 -3.09
CA LEU A 297 9.48 -9.07 -3.15
C LEU A 297 10.39 -9.27 -4.37
N THR A 298 10.04 -8.76 -5.56
CA THR A 298 10.93 -8.85 -6.73
C THR A 298 12.22 -8.05 -6.58
N LEU A 299 12.20 -6.86 -5.99
CA LEU A 299 13.41 -6.06 -5.74
C LEU A 299 14.38 -6.78 -4.80
N GLU A 300 13.86 -7.47 -3.78
CA GLU A 300 14.65 -8.31 -2.89
C GLU A 300 15.25 -9.53 -3.62
N LEU A 301 14.45 -10.22 -4.44
CA LEU A 301 14.94 -11.32 -5.28
C LEU A 301 16.13 -10.90 -6.13
N LEU A 302 16.17 -9.63 -6.53
CA LEU A 302 17.21 -9.06 -7.36
C LEU A 302 18.42 -8.53 -6.57
N ASP A 303 18.40 -8.60 -5.24
CA ASP A 303 19.43 -8.04 -4.34
C ASP A 303 19.70 -6.55 -4.66
N ALA A 304 18.63 -5.82 -4.94
CA ALA A 304 18.69 -4.43 -5.39
C ALA A 304 19.31 -3.53 -4.29
N SER A 305 20.14 -2.58 -4.70
CA SER A 305 20.76 -1.62 -3.77
C SER A 305 19.70 -0.78 -3.05
N GLU A 306 20.02 -0.25 -1.86
CA GLU A 306 19.12 0.63 -1.11
C GLU A 306 18.69 1.86 -1.92
N ASN A 307 19.58 2.39 -2.76
CA ASN A 307 19.28 3.48 -3.69
C ASN A 307 18.22 3.06 -4.71
N THR A 308 18.36 1.87 -5.32
CA THR A 308 17.38 1.33 -6.27
C THR A 308 16.03 1.09 -5.60
N ILE A 309 16.01 0.56 -4.37
CA ILE A 309 14.78 0.34 -3.60
C ILE A 309 14.08 1.68 -3.31
N THR A 310 14.83 2.70 -2.91
CA THR A 310 14.28 4.03 -2.61
C THR A 310 13.74 4.71 -3.87
N SER A 311 14.52 4.68 -4.98
CA SER A 311 14.11 5.25 -6.26
C SER A 311 12.92 4.53 -6.89
N VAL A 312 12.87 3.19 -6.84
CA VAL A 312 11.69 2.45 -7.33
C VAL A 312 10.50 2.67 -6.40
N GLY A 313 10.72 2.76 -5.09
CA GLY A 313 9.69 3.07 -4.11
C GLY A 313 8.99 4.40 -4.41
N SER A 314 9.74 5.48 -4.64
CA SER A 314 9.17 6.80 -4.95
C SER A 314 8.35 6.80 -6.25
N LEU A 315 8.80 6.09 -7.29
CA LEU A 315 8.08 5.92 -8.56
C LEU A 315 6.70 5.29 -8.41
N VAL A 316 6.47 4.60 -7.30
CA VAL A 316 5.20 3.93 -7.02
C VAL A 316 4.33 4.74 -6.05
N LEU A 317 4.93 5.41 -5.06
CA LEU A 317 4.19 6.19 -4.07
C LEU A 317 3.55 7.46 -4.64
N GLU A 318 4.27 8.18 -5.51
CA GLU A 318 3.80 9.47 -6.00
C GLU A 318 2.52 9.38 -6.86
N PRO A 319 2.38 8.42 -7.79
CA PRO A 319 1.12 8.21 -8.50
C PRO A 319 -0.06 7.90 -7.58
N LEU A 320 0.16 7.20 -6.46
CA LEU A 320 -0.89 6.94 -5.47
C LEU A 320 -1.31 8.21 -4.74
N TRP A 321 -0.36 9.07 -4.39
CA TRP A 321 -0.65 10.36 -3.76
C TRP A 321 -1.54 11.21 -4.66
N ILE A 322 -1.14 11.36 -5.92
CA ILE A 322 -1.89 12.10 -6.95
C ILE A 322 -3.27 11.49 -7.15
N LEU A 323 -3.38 10.17 -7.20
CA LEU A 323 -4.65 9.48 -7.34
C LEU A 323 -5.55 9.69 -6.11
N GLY A 324 -5.01 9.65 -4.90
CA GLY A 324 -5.74 9.91 -3.66
C GLY A 324 -6.36 11.30 -3.66
N LEU A 325 -5.56 12.33 -4.00
CA LEU A 325 -6.05 13.70 -4.21
C LEU A 325 -7.10 13.76 -5.32
N PHE A 326 -6.88 13.04 -6.42
CA PHE A 326 -7.83 12.99 -7.53
C PHE A 326 -9.19 12.41 -7.11
N LEU A 327 -9.22 11.37 -6.27
CA LEU A 327 -10.46 10.82 -5.72
C LEU A 327 -11.23 11.86 -4.89
N VAL A 328 -10.54 12.71 -4.13
CA VAL A 328 -11.16 13.84 -3.43
C VAL A 328 -11.75 14.84 -4.42
N THR A 329 -11.05 15.17 -5.52
CA THR A 329 -11.59 16.07 -6.55
C THR A 329 -12.84 15.49 -7.25
N VAL A 330 -12.92 14.17 -7.42
CA VAL A 330 -14.12 13.49 -7.92
C VAL A 330 -15.26 13.69 -6.93
N ALA A 331 -15.05 13.38 -5.65
CA ALA A 331 -16.08 13.53 -4.62
C ALA A 331 -16.55 14.99 -4.45
N ALA A 332 -15.65 15.95 -4.60
CA ALA A 332 -15.92 17.38 -4.46
C ALA A 332 -16.60 18.01 -5.70
N CYS A 333 -16.60 17.34 -6.85
CA CYS A 333 -17.05 17.91 -8.13
C CYS A 333 -18.41 18.64 -8.09
N PRO A 334 -19.47 18.14 -7.43
CA PRO A 334 -20.75 18.86 -7.32
C PRO A 334 -20.65 20.16 -6.51
N ALA A 335 -19.97 20.13 -5.37
CA ALA A 335 -19.74 21.32 -4.54
C ALA A 335 -18.91 22.36 -5.30
N MET A 336 -17.94 21.88 -6.07
CA MET A 336 -17.11 22.68 -6.96
C MET A 336 -17.94 23.30 -8.09
N GLN A 337 -18.90 22.59 -8.69
CA GLN A 337 -19.83 23.20 -9.65
C GLN A 337 -20.68 24.28 -8.98
N TRP A 338 -21.25 23.99 -7.80
CA TRP A 338 -22.05 24.97 -7.06
C TRP A 338 -21.26 26.25 -6.73
N LEU A 339 -20.02 26.11 -6.24
CA LEU A 339 -19.13 27.24 -5.97
C LEU A 339 -18.88 28.05 -7.24
N ARG A 340 -18.66 27.38 -8.37
CA ARG A 340 -18.45 28.05 -9.65
C ARG A 340 -19.69 28.82 -10.11
N ASP A 341 -20.86 28.21 -10.03
CA ASP A 341 -22.11 28.85 -10.43
C ASP A 341 -22.40 30.09 -9.55
N ARG A 342 -21.97 30.07 -8.28
CA ARG A 342 -22.17 31.17 -7.34
C ARG A 342 -21.12 32.29 -7.42
N PHE A 343 -19.85 31.94 -7.57
CA PHE A 343 -18.71 32.87 -7.41
C PHE A 343 -17.82 33.01 -8.65
N GLY A 344 -18.08 32.25 -9.71
CA GLY A 344 -17.37 32.38 -10.99
C GLY A 344 -15.86 32.14 -10.88
N ALA A 345 -15.07 33.02 -11.50
CA ALA A 345 -13.61 32.93 -11.57
C ALA A 345 -12.89 33.24 -10.25
N VAL A 346 -13.59 33.73 -9.23
CA VAL A 346 -13.01 33.96 -7.90
C VAL A 346 -12.58 32.64 -7.25
N VAL A 347 -13.32 31.55 -7.51
CA VAL A 347 -13.07 30.23 -6.90
C VAL A 347 -11.66 29.70 -7.19
N PRO A 348 -11.23 29.52 -8.46
CA PRO A 348 -9.87 29.03 -8.73
C PRO A 348 -8.80 29.98 -8.19
N LEU A 349 -9.01 31.30 -8.20
CA LEU A 349 -8.05 32.26 -7.66
C LEU A 349 -7.84 32.07 -6.15
N VAL A 350 -8.93 31.96 -5.38
CA VAL A 350 -8.87 31.76 -3.92
C VAL A 350 -8.23 30.42 -3.58
N LEU A 351 -8.54 29.35 -4.32
CA LEU A 351 -7.95 28.03 -4.08
C LEU A 351 -6.45 28.01 -4.36
N LEU A 352 -6.00 28.60 -5.48
CA LEU A 352 -4.58 28.67 -5.80
C LEU A 352 -3.83 29.58 -4.82
N ALA A 353 -4.39 30.74 -4.45
CA ALA A 353 -3.81 31.61 -3.44
C ALA A 353 -3.73 30.93 -2.06
N GLY A 354 -4.80 30.21 -1.67
CA GLY A 354 -4.85 29.41 -0.46
C GLY A 354 -3.82 28.29 -0.46
N SER A 355 -3.59 27.63 -1.60
CA SER A 355 -2.53 26.63 -1.77
C SER A 355 -1.16 27.22 -1.44
N THR A 356 -0.82 28.43 -1.91
CA THR A 356 0.43 29.11 -1.50
C THR A 356 0.44 29.45 -0.04
N ALA A 357 -0.65 29.99 0.50
CA ALA A 357 -0.68 30.40 1.89
C ALA A 357 -0.41 29.22 2.82
N VAL A 358 -0.98 28.05 2.52
CA VAL A 358 -0.74 26.81 3.27
C VAL A 358 0.70 26.32 3.09
N ASP A 359 1.21 26.29 1.86
CA ASP A 359 2.57 25.83 1.55
C ASP A 359 3.65 26.70 2.25
N VAL A 360 3.42 28.02 2.35
CA VAL A 360 4.30 28.96 3.06
C VAL A 360 4.15 28.85 4.58
N ALA A 361 2.96 28.53 5.08
CA ALA A 361 2.67 28.49 6.50
C ALA A 361 3.27 27.28 7.25
N GLY A 362 3.58 26.19 6.55
CA GLY A 362 4.15 25.01 7.22
C GLY A 362 4.53 23.88 6.26
N SER A 363 5.34 22.96 6.77
CA SER A 363 5.94 21.86 6.00
C SER A 363 5.58 20.46 6.53
N THR A 364 4.65 20.35 7.48
CA THR A 364 4.20 19.02 7.94
C THR A 364 3.35 18.33 6.88
N ASP A 365 3.21 17.01 6.92
CA ASP A 365 2.37 16.22 6.00
C ASP A 365 0.93 16.77 5.84
N ALA A 366 0.36 17.30 6.92
CA ALA A 366 -0.96 17.92 6.89
C ALA A 366 -1.02 19.19 6.01
N TYR A 367 0.04 20.02 6.03
CA TYR A 367 0.15 21.20 5.16
C TYR A 367 0.35 20.78 3.71
N LEU A 368 1.21 19.79 3.45
CA LEU A 368 1.42 19.24 2.10
C LEU A 368 0.13 18.65 1.50
N LEU A 369 -0.65 17.93 2.32
CA LEU A 369 -1.96 17.41 1.92
C LEU A 369 -2.94 18.54 1.60
N ALA A 370 -3.02 19.54 2.47
CA ALA A 370 -3.92 20.67 2.30
C ALA A 370 -3.53 21.54 1.10
N SER A 371 -2.26 21.87 0.91
CA SER A 371 -1.76 22.64 -0.23
C SER A 371 -1.97 21.88 -1.53
N GLY A 372 -1.62 20.59 -1.57
CA GLY A 372 -1.85 19.71 -2.72
C GLY A 372 -3.32 19.60 -3.10
N LEU A 373 -4.23 19.49 -2.11
CA LEU A 373 -5.68 19.45 -2.35
C LEU A 373 -6.21 20.77 -2.90
N LEU A 374 -5.80 21.91 -2.34
CA LEU A 374 -6.19 23.23 -2.82
C LEU A 374 -5.70 23.47 -4.25
N LEU A 375 -4.47 23.06 -4.55
CA LEU A 375 -3.91 23.10 -5.90
C LEU A 375 -4.72 22.24 -6.87
N ALA A 376 -5.01 20.99 -6.49
CA ALA A 376 -5.80 20.06 -7.30
C ALA A 376 -7.21 20.60 -7.61
N LEU A 377 -7.90 21.15 -6.59
CA LEU A 377 -9.21 21.76 -6.74
C LEU A 377 -9.16 23.06 -7.56
N GLY A 378 -8.14 23.88 -7.37
CA GLY A 378 -7.93 25.14 -8.10
C GLY A 378 -7.73 24.93 -9.60
N PHE A 379 -6.82 24.01 -9.99
CA PHE A 379 -6.64 23.67 -11.40
C PHE A 379 -7.82 22.89 -11.97
N GLY A 380 -8.45 22.02 -11.17
CA GLY A 380 -9.70 21.35 -11.54
C GLY A 380 -10.83 22.34 -11.87
N GLN A 381 -10.93 23.46 -11.16
CA GLN A 381 -11.90 24.52 -11.40
C GLN A 381 -11.71 25.26 -12.73
N LEU A 382 -10.46 25.48 -13.14
CA LEU A 382 -10.19 26.10 -14.44
C LEU A 382 -10.81 25.28 -15.59
N ALA A 383 -10.94 23.97 -15.43
CA ALA A 383 -11.56 23.09 -16.42
C ALA A 383 -13.05 23.41 -16.67
N PHE A 384 -13.75 23.95 -15.67
CA PHE A 384 -15.15 24.36 -15.78
C PHE A 384 -15.22 25.60 -16.68
N HIS A 385 -14.27 26.53 -16.55
CA HIS A 385 -14.17 27.73 -17.39
C HIS A 385 -13.80 27.40 -18.83
N TRP A 386 -13.03 26.33 -19.03
CA TRP A 386 -12.76 25.77 -20.34
C TRP A 386 -14.03 25.21 -20.99
N GLU A 387 -14.79 24.42 -20.22
CA GLU A 387 -16.01 23.79 -20.71
C GLU A 387 -17.07 24.81 -21.10
N ASP A 388 -17.27 25.84 -20.28
CA ASP A 388 -18.22 26.93 -20.58
C ASP A 388 -17.72 27.88 -21.70
N GLY A 389 -16.49 27.68 -22.20
CA GLY A 389 -15.93 28.43 -23.33
C GLY A 389 -15.19 29.71 -22.96
N THR A 390 -15.30 30.20 -21.71
CA THR A 390 -14.64 31.43 -21.26
C THR A 390 -13.12 31.41 -21.47
N LEU A 391 -12.42 30.32 -21.09
CA LEU A 391 -10.98 30.18 -21.35
C LEU A 391 -10.66 29.98 -22.84
N ARG A 392 -11.60 29.43 -23.63
CA ARG A 392 -11.43 29.26 -25.08
C ARG A 392 -11.55 30.58 -25.84
N GLN A 393 -12.21 31.58 -25.26
CA GLN A 393 -12.32 32.93 -25.85
C GLN A 393 -11.07 33.79 -25.60
N VAL A 394 -10.21 33.43 -24.65
CA VAL A 394 -8.98 34.18 -24.36
C VAL A 394 -8.04 34.17 -25.59
N PRO A 395 -7.52 35.33 -26.02
CA PRO A 395 -6.67 35.41 -27.21
C PRO A 395 -5.32 34.73 -26.97
N ARG A 396 -4.80 34.04 -28.00
CA ARG A 396 -3.53 33.28 -27.92
C ARG A 396 -2.33 34.11 -27.45
N PRO A 397 -2.12 35.37 -27.88
CA PRO A 397 -1.01 36.18 -27.39
C PRO A 397 -1.04 36.41 -25.88
N LEU A 398 -2.22 36.58 -25.29
CA LEU A 398 -2.37 36.77 -23.85
C LEU A 398 -2.01 35.47 -23.09
N LEU A 399 -2.42 34.32 -23.61
CA LEU A 399 -2.06 33.02 -23.04
C LEU A 399 -0.55 32.74 -23.13
N TRP A 400 0.10 33.12 -24.24
CA TRP A 400 1.56 33.05 -24.35
C TRP A 400 2.27 33.98 -23.36
N GLY A 401 1.80 35.22 -23.23
CA GLY A 401 2.31 36.18 -22.26
C GLY A 401 2.16 35.67 -20.82
N ALA A 402 0.98 35.13 -20.47
CA ALA A 402 0.72 34.53 -19.17
C ALA A 402 1.61 33.30 -18.92
N ALA A 403 1.79 32.43 -19.93
CA ALA A 403 2.65 31.26 -19.82
C ALA A 403 4.12 31.65 -19.57
N GLY A 404 4.64 32.61 -20.34
CA GLY A 404 6.01 33.10 -20.18
C GLY A 404 6.23 33.79 -18.83
N ALA A 405 5.32 34.70 -18.44
CA ALA A 405 5.41 35.42 -17.18
C ALA A 405 5.33 34.47 -15.97
N ALA A 406 4.40 33.51 -15.98
CA ALA A 406 4.26 32.53 -14.91
C ALA A 406 5.47 31.59 -14.84
N LEU A 407 6.05 31.20 -15.98
CA LEU A 407 7.27 30.39 -16.01
C LEU A 407 8.48 31.13 -15.44
N VAL A 408 8.69 32.39 -15.83
CA VAL A 408 9.77 33.23 -15.29
C VAL A 408 9.60 33.41 -13.78
N ALA A 409 8.38 33.71 -13.33
CA ALA A 409 8.08 33.85 -11.92
C ALA A 409 8.26 32.52 -11.16
N PHE A 410 7.92 31.38 -11.75
CA PHE A 410 8.19 30.07 -11.17
C PHE A 410 9.69 29.82 -11.00
N VAL A 411 10.51 30.12 -12.02
CA VAL A 411 11.97 29.95 -11.94
C VAL A 411 12.56 30.83 -10.84
N ALA A 412 12.02 32.04 -10.64
CA ALA A 412 12.48 32.96 -9.61
C ALA A 412 12.01 32.57 -8.19
N LEU A 413 10.79 32.05 -8.04
CA LEU A 413 10.12 31.89 -6.74
C LEU A 413 9.92 30.43 -6.29
N GLY A 414 10.07 29.46 -7.19
CA GLY A 414 9.85 28.03 -6.92
C GLY A 414 8.38 27.63 -6.67
N TYR A 415 7.42 28.51 -6.95
CA TYR A 415 6.04 28.35 -6.50
C TYR A 415 5.16 27.52 -7.46
N LEU A 416 4.81 26.27 -7.09
CA LEU A 416 4.17 25.27 -7.97
C LEU A 416 2.95 25.75 -8.77
N PRO A 417 1.97 26.48 -8.19
CA PRO A 417 0.88 27.08 -8.94
C PRO A 417 1.30 27.98 -10.11
N LEU A 418 2.44 28.67 -10.06
CA LEU A 418 2.95 29.41 -11.22
C LEU A 418 3.35 28.47 -12.36
N LEU A 419 4.01 27.35 -12.04
CA LEU A 419 4.29 26.30 -13.03
C LEU A 419 3.00 25.76 -13.64
N GLY A 420 1.99 25.49 -12.80
CA GLY A 420 0.69 25.03 -13.28
C GLY A 420 -0.04 26.05 -14.16
N ILE A 421 0.03 27.34 -13.83
CA ILE A 421 -0.52 28.42 -14.67
C ILE A 421 0.21 28.45 -16.02
N ALA A 422 1.53 28.30 -16.03
CA ALA A 422 2.30 28.23 -17.27
C ALA A 422 1.87 27.03 -18.14
N GLN A 423 1.79 25.84 -17.54
CA GLN A 423 1.38 24.60 -18.22
C GLN A 423 -0.05 24.67 -18.76
N VAL A 424 -1.02 25.13 -17.98
CA VAL A 424 -2.42 25.25 -18.40
C VAL A 424 -2.58 26.33 -19.46
N SER A 425 -1.88 27.47 -19.35
CA SER A 425 -1.91 28.51 -20.38
C SER A 425 -1.39 28.00 -21.72
N LEU A 426 -0.29 27.23 -21.70
CA LEU A 426 0.28 26.56 -22.88
C LEU A 426 -0.67 25.50 -23.46
N ALA A 427 -1.34 24.71 -22.63
CA ALA A 427 -2.36 23.78 -23.12
C ALA A 427 -3.53 24.55 -23.76
N CYS A 428 -3.97 25.65 -23.15
CA CYS A 428 -5.02 26.49 -23.69
C CYS A 428 -4.63 27.21 -24.99
N THR A 429 -3.34 27.36 -25.34
CA THR A 429 -2.92 27.89 -26.67
C THR A 429 -2.98 26.83 -27.75
N ALA A 430 -2.53 25.61 -27.46
CA ALA A 430 -2.43 24.52 -28.44
C ALA A 430 -3.80 24.10 -28.97
N ARG A 431 -4.76 23.81 -28.09
CA ARG A 431 -6.17 23.44 -28.39
C ARG A 431 -6.39 22.28 -29.40
N SER A 432 -5.35 21.63 -29.90
CA SER A 432 -5.44 20.54 -30.88
C SER A 432 -4.63 19.32 -30.46
N SER A 433 -5.05 18.16 -30.98
CA SER A 433 -4.41 16.85 -30.76
C SER A 433 -3.67 16.32 -31.99
N ASP A 434 -3.61 17.08 -33.08
CA ASP A 434 -3.15 16.62 -34.40
C ASP A 434 -1.67 16.21 -34.43
N TRP A 435 -0.90 16.71 -33.46
CA TRP A 435 0.52 16.43 -33.30
C TRP A 435 0.82 15.13 -32.55
N VAL A 436 -0.20 14.43 -32.02
CA VAL A 436 -0.03 13.23 -31.18
C VAL A 436 -0.64 12.00 -31.86
N PRO A 437 0.04 10.83 -31.85
CA PRO A 437 -0.52 9.58 -32.35
C PRO A 437 -1.72 9.12 -31.50
N VAL A 438 -2.94 9.43 -31.96
CA VAL A 438 -4.22 9.08 -31.30
C VAL A 438 -4.33 7.60 -30.95
N LYS A 439 -3.79 6.71 -31.80
CA LYS A 439 -3.75 5.25 -31.52
C LYS A 439 -2.94 4.91 -30.26
N ALA A 440 -1.79 5.56 -30.08
CA ALA A 440 -0.94 5.34 -28.90
C ALA A 440 -1.62 5.87 -27.63
N VAL A 441 -2.25 7.05 -27.70
CA VAL A 441 -3.01 7.61 -26.58
C VAL A 441 -4.21 6.72 -26.23
N GLY A 442 -4.93 6.21 -27.24
CA GLY A 442 -6.02 5.26 -27.05
C GLY A 442 -5.55 3.94 -26.41
N PHE A 443 -4.38 3.45 -26.79
CA PHE A 443 -3.76 2.27 -26.19
C PHE A 443 -3.44 2.49 -24.71
N LEU A 444 -2.73 3.57 -24.37
CA LEU A 444 -2.38 3.93 -22.99
C LEU A 444 -3.62 4.19 -22.13
N ARG A 445 -4.63 4.88 -22.67
CA ARG A 445 -5.91 5.15 -22.00
C ARG A 445 -6.68 3.88 -21.65
N SER A 446 -6.63 2.87 -22.53
CA SER A 446 -7.39 1.63 -22.36
C SER A 446 -6.66 0.58 -21.52
N ARG A 447 -5.34 0.70 -21.38
CA ARG A 447 -4.48 -0.27 -20.68
C ARG A 447 -3.48 0.38 -19.73
N PRO A 448 -3.92 1.26 -18.81
CA PRO A 448 -3.01 2.05 -17.98
C PRO A 448 -2.12 1.19 -17.09
N MET A 449 -2.64 0.09 -16.52
CA MET A 449 -1.89 -0.76 -15.59
C MET A 449 -0.94 -1.70 -16.32
N THR A 450 -1.36 -2.27 -17.44
CA THR A 450 -0.43 -3.05 -18.27
C THR A 450 0.74 -2.17 -18.73
N ALA A 451 0.46 -0.95 -19.21
CA ALA A 451 1.51 -0.01 -19.61
C ALA A 451 2.44 0.35 -18.45
N TYR A 452 1.88 0.64 -17.27
CA TYR A 452 2.66 0.95 -16.07
C TYR A 452 3.54 -0.22 -15.61
N LEU A 453 3.00 -1.45 -15.54
CA LEU A 453 3.75 -2.63 -15.09
C LEU A 453 4.83 -3.05 -16.08
N VAL A 454 4.58 -2.90 -17.38
CA VAL A 454 5.63 -3.07 -18.41
C VAL A 454 6.72 -2.03 -18.21
N TYR A 455 6.36 -0.76 -17.99
CA TYR A 455 7.32 0.30 -17.70
C TYR A 455 8.15 0.00 -16.43
N VAL A 456 7.53 -0.43 -15.33
CA VAL A 456 8.25 -0.85 -14.11
C VAL A 456 9.19 -2.01 -14.41
N GLY A 457 8.75 -3.01 -15.18
CA GLY A 457 9.61 -4.11 -15.62
C GLY A 457 10.82 -3.64 -16.44
N VAL A 458 10.64 -2.66 -17.32
CA VAL A 458 11.74 -2.04 -18.10
C VAL A 458 12.71 -1.29 -17.18
N VAL A 459 12.20 -0.53 -16.21
CA VAL A 459 13.03 0.19 -15.22
C VAL A 459 13.86 -0.80 -14.38
N LEU A 460 13.24 -1.88 -13.92
CA LEU A 460 13.94 -2.92 -13.15
C LEU A 460 14.99 -3.65 -13.98
N MET A 461 14.70 -3.92 -15.26
CA MET A 461 15.68 -4.49 -16.19
C MET A 461 16.85 -3.53 -16.43
N PHE A 462 16.57 -2.24 -16.60
CA PHE A 462 17.61 -1.21 -16.74
C PHE A 462 18.47 -1.10 -15.48
N ALA A 463 17.87 -1.11 -14.30
CA ALA A 463 18.59 -1.11 -13.01
C ALA A 463 19.45 -2.37 -12.84
N GLY A 464 18.96 -3.54 -13.25
CA GLY A 464 19.73 -4.79 -13.25
C GLY A 464 20.93 -4.75 -14.19
N LEU A 465 20.72 -4.27 -15.43
CA LEU A 465 21.77 -4.14 -16.45
C LEU A 465 22.85 -3.11 -16.11
N THR A 466 22.49 -2.05 -15.38
CA THR A 466 23.43 -0.99 -14.95
C THR A 466 24.10 -1.28 -13.61
N SER A 467 23.73 -2.38 -12.95
CA SER A 467 24.40 -2.85 -11.74
C SER A 467 25.80 -3.39 -12.03
N SER A 468 26.59 -3.62 -10.98
CA SER A 468 27.92 -4.23 -11.09
C SER A 468 27.91 -5.64 -11.71
N ALA A 469 26.75 -6.31 -11.75
CA ALA A 469 26.59 -7.61 -12.38
C ALA A 469 26.44 -7.54 -13.91
N GLY A 470 26.05 -6.38 -14.48
CA GLY A 470 25.87 -6.24 -15.93
C GLY A 470 25.00 -7.33 -16.56
N PHE A 471 25.51 -7.96 -17.62
CA PHE A 471 24.82 -9.08 -18.30
C PHE A 471 24.80 -10.38 -17.49
N ASP A 472 25.73 -10.58 -16.55
CA ASP A 472 25.75 -11.76 -15.68
C ASP A 472 24.50 -11.82 -14.78
N TRP A 473 23.81 -10.68 -14.62
CA TRP A 473 22.50 -10.61 -13.98
C TRP A 473 21.49 -11.62 -14.55
N PHE A 474 21.49 -11.87 -15.86
CA PHE A 474 20.58 -12.83 -16.51
C PHE A 474 20.94 -14.30 -16.28
N THR A 475 22.15 -14.59 -15.80
CA THR A 475 22.54 -15.97 -15.49
C THR A 475 21.99 -16.45 -14.14
N ARG A 476 21.53 -15.52 -13.28
CA ARG A 476 21.03 -15.83 -11.94
C ARG A 476 19.57 -16.34 -12.01
N PRO A 477 19.24 -17.48 -11.39
CA PRO A 477 17.86 -18.02 -11.41
C PRO A 477 16.85 -17.08 -10.72
N ARG A 478 17.30 -16.30 -9.73
CA ARG A 478 16.47 -15.30 -9.04
C ARG A 478 15.97 -14.19 -9.97
N THR A 479 16.77 -13.82 -10.97
CA THR A 479 16.42 -12.82 -11.98
C THR A 479 15.21 -13.28 -12.80
N TRP A 480 15.24 -14.52 -13.27
CA TRP A 480 14.13 -15.10 -14.03
C TRP A 480 12.87 -15.26 -13.19
N LEU A 481 13.01 -15.62 -11.90
CA LEU A 481 11.89 -15.65 -10.97
C LEU A 481 11.25 -14.26 -10.80
N ALA A 482 12.05 -13.21 -10.58
CA ALA A 482 11.56 -11.84 -10.49
C ALA A 482 10.86 -11.36 -11.78
N ILE A 483 11.47 -11.59 -12.95
CA ILE A 483 10.87 -11.30 -14.26
C ILE A 483 9.54 -12.05 -14.43
N SER A 484 9.49 -13.32 -14.04
CA SER A 484 8.28 -14.14 -14.13
C SER A 484 7.16 -13.61 -13.24
N MET A 485 7.47 -13.12 -12.04
CA MET A 485 6.50 -12.54 -11.13
C MET A 485 5.91 -11.23 -11.67
N ILE A 486 6.73 -10.33 -12.19
CA ILE A 486 6.25 -9.07 -12.81
C ILE A 486 5.44 -9.37 -14.06
N THR A 487 5.89 -10.32 -14.89
CA THR A 487 5.17 -10.76 -16.08
C THR A 487 3.82 -11.37 -15.70
N ALA A 488 3.79 -12.24 -14.69
CA ALA A 488 2.55 -12.82 -14.16
C ALA A 488 1.61 -11.74 -13.63
N ALA A 489 2.11 -10.77 -12.86
CA ALA A 489 1.33 -9.63 -12.38
C ALA A 489 0.75 -8.81 -13.53
N THR A 490 1.55 -8.54 -14.57
CA THR A 490 1.14 -7.82 -15.79
C THR A 490 0.05 -8.59 -16.54
N VAL A 491 0.23 -9.90 -16.73
CA VAL A 491 -0.75 -10.77 -17.39
C VAL A 491 -2.05 -10.85 -16.59
N VAL A 492 -1.97 -11.00 -15.27
CA VAL A 492 -3.14 -10.99 -14.37
C VAL A 492 -3.86 -9.65 -14.45
N ALA A 493 -3.13 -8.53 -14.38
CA ALA A 493 -3.71 -7.20 -14.51
C ALA A 493 -4.44 -7.03 -15.85
N PHE A 494 -3.79 -7.42 -16.95
CA PHE A 494 -4.37 -7.34 -18.29
C PHE A 494 -5.61 -8.22 -18.43
N LEU A 495 -5.51 -9.51 -18.09
CA LEU A 495 -6.60 -10.49 -18.29
C LEU A 495 -7.79 -10.21 -17.38
N TRP A 496 -7.55 -9.84 -16.13
CA TRP A 496 -8.60 -9.69 -15.13
C TRP A 496 -9.32 -8.33 -15.22
N TYR A 497 -8.61 -7.26 -15.61
CA TYR A 497 -9.14 -5.90 -15.56
C TYR A 497 -9.34 -5.23 -16.92
N GLU A 498 -8.36 -5.29 -17.82
CA GLU A 498 -8.30 -4.45 -19.02
C GLU A 498 -8.82 -5.15 -20.28
N ARG A 499 -8.65 -6.47 -20.39
CA ARG A 499 -9.11 -7.27 -21.55
C ARG A 499 -10.63 -7.38 -21.61
N ARG A 500 -11.32 -7.31 -20.47
CA ARG A 500 -12.78 -7.42 -20.37
C ARG A 500 -13.33 -6.19 -19.64
N PRO A 501 -13.52 -5.05 -20.33
CA PRO A 501 -14.27 -3.94 -19.76
C PRO A 501 -15.65 -4.47 -19.36
N ARG A 502 -15.87 -4.58 -18.05
CA ARG A 502 -17.17 -5.01 -17.56
C ARG A 502 -18.11 -3.82 -17.71
N PRO A 503 -19.32 -4.00 -18.27
CA PRO A 503 -20.26 -2.90 -18.39
C PRO A 503 -20.49 -2.31 -17.00
N VAL A 504 -20.40 -0.98 -16.90
CA VAL A 504 -20.86 -0.27 -15.71
C VAL A 504 -22.34 -0.61 -15.58
N ALA A 505 -22.74 -1.20 -14.45
CA ALA A 505 -24.15 -1.41 -14.19
C ALA A 505 -24.80 -0.02 -14.12
N GLU A 506 -25.74 0.28 -15.02
CA GLU A 506 -26.64 1.41 -14.82
C GLU A 506 -27.37 1.17 -13.49
N LEU A 507 -27.23 2.09 -12.53
CA LEU A 507 -28.10 2.10 -11.36
C LEU A 507 -29.53 2.40 -11.85
N LEU A 508 -30.30 1.34 -12.08
CA LEU A 508 -31.71 1.44 -12.43
C LEU A 508 -32.51 1.71 -11.15
N GLY A 509 -32.78 2.99 -10.87
CA GLY A 509 -33.75 3.40 -9.85
C GLY A 509 -33.34 4.63 -9.02
N PRO A 510 -34.27 5.20 -8.25
CA PRO A 510 -33.97 6.26 -7.28
C PRO A 510 -32.93 5.77 -6.27
N VAL A 511 -31.93 6.61 -5.99
CA VAL A 511 -30.88 6.28 -5.01
C VAL A 511 -31.45 6.55 -3.61
N ASP A 512 -31.82 5.48 -2.89
CA ASP A 512 -32.24 5.61 -1.48
C ASP A 512 -31.10 6.17 -0.60
N GLY A 513 -31.44 6.80 0.53
CA GLY A 513 -30.45 7.35 1.48
C GLY A 513 -29.36 6.33 1.91
N VAL A 514 -29.72 5.04 2.00
CA VAL A 514 -28.80 3.94 2.30
C VAL A 514 -27.76 3.72 1.19
N HIS A 515 -28.14 3.89 -0.08
CA HIS A 515 -27.22 3.78 -1.22
C HIS A 515 -26.25 4.96 -1.25
N THR A 516 -26.75 6.17 -1.00
CA THR A 516 -25.92 7.38 -0.90
C THR A 516 -24.90 7.24 0.23
N LEU A 517 -25.33 6.72 1.39
CA LEU A 517 -24.45 6.49 2.52
C LEU A 517 -23.36 5.45 2.21
N ALA A 518 -23.74 4.30 1.64
CA ALA A 518 -22.78 3.27 1.25
C ALA A 518 -21.77 3.79 0.21
N CYS A 519 -22.23 4.65 -0.70
CA CYS A 519 -21.36 5.30 -1.68
C CYS A 519 -20.38 6.26 -0.99
N ALA A 520 -20.86 7.15 -0.12
CA ALA A 520 -20.01 8.10 0.60
C ALA A 520 -18.96 7.39 1.48
N LEU A 521 -19.36 6.38 2.25
CA LEU A 521 -18.43 5.57 3.05
C LEU A 521 -17.45 4.80 2.16
N GLY A 522 -17.95 4.21 1.07
CA GLY A 522 -17.12 3.47 0.12
C GLY A 522 -16.01 4.32 -0.49
N VAL A 523 -16.32 5.58 -0.80
CA VAL A 523 -15.34 6.55 -1.29
C VAL A 523 -14.40 7.01 -0.21
N GLY A 524 -14.92 7.39 0.95
CA GLY A 524 -14.11 7.83 2.08
C GLY A 524 -13.03 6.81 2.43
N TYR A 525 -13.43 5.54 2.59
CA TYR A 525 -12.48 4.45 2.89
C TYR A 525 -11.55 4.13 1.72
N ALA A 526 -12.02 4.18 0.46
CA ALA A 526 -11.15 3.95 -0.67
C ALA A 526 -10.07 5.05 -0.80
N THR A 527 -10.46 6.32 -0.63
CA THR A 527 -9.54 7.46 -0.61
C THR A 527 -8.59 7.36 0.57
N LEU A 528 -9.08 7.01 1.76
CA LEU A 528 -8.25 6.81 2.95
C LEU A 528 -7.21 5.71 2.73
N GLY A 529 -7.60 4.57 2.14
CA GLY A 529 -6.66 3.49 1.81
C GLY A 529 -5.61 3.89 0.78
N VAL A 530 -6.00 4.61 -0.29
CA VAL A 530 -5.07 5.09 -1.32
C VAL A 530 -4.08 6.12 -0.77
N LEU A 531 -4.58 7.15 -0.08
CA LEU A 531 -3.72 8.16 0.55
C LEU A 531 -2.86 7.53 1.64
N GLY A 532 -3.43 6.65 2.45
CA GLY A 532 -2.71 5.90 3.47
C GLY A 532 -1.51 5.17 2.89
N PHE A 533 -1.68 4.39 1.82
CA PHE A 533 -0.56 3.75 1.15
C PHE A 533 0.46 4.71 0.55
N ALA A 534 0.01 5.88 0.06
CA ALA A 534 0.90 6.90 -0.46
C ALA A 534 1.81 7.50 0.65
N VAL A 535 1.31 7.61 1.88
CA VAL A 535 2.07 8.19 3.01
C VAL A 535 2.89 7.13 3.76
N THR A 536 2.29 5.96 4.05
CA THR A 536 2.99 4.93 4.84
C THR A 536 4.04 4.18 4.04
N GLY A 537 3.89 4.13 2.72
CA GLY A 537 4.53 3.13 1.87
C GLY A 537 4.28 1.69 2.37
N VAL A 538 5.05 0.72 1.86
CA VAL A 538 5.06 -0.66 2.40
C VAL A 538 6.10 -0.81 3.51
N THR A 539 7.17 -0.02 3.50
CA THR A 539 8.41 -0.29 4.23
C THR A 539 8.48 0.24 5.67
N TRP A 540 7.33 0.56 6.29
CA TRP A 540 7.28 1.10 7.65
C TRP A 540 8.33 2.20 7.87
N GLN A 541 8.32 3.24 7.02
CA GLN A 541 9.18 4.39 7.30
C GLN A 541 8.78 4.98 8.65
N VAL A 542 9.78 5.19 9.51
CA VAL A 542 9.60 5.63 10.89
C VAL A 542 9.22 7.11 10.88
N GLY A 543 8.00 7.37 11.36
CA GLY A 543 7.41 8.70 11.55
C GLY A 543 5.92 8.52 11.36
N ALA A 544 5.13 8.53 12.45
CA ALA A 544 3.72 8.16 12.45
C ALA A 544 2.93 8.88 11.33
N PRO A 545 2.71 8.25 10.15
CA PRO A 545 2.17 8.97 9.03
C PRO A 545 0.67 9.11 9.30
N ALA A 546 0.24 10.35 9.50
CA ALA A 546 -1.13 10.66 9.82
C ALA A 546 -1.83 11.27 8.60
N VAL A 547 -2.90 10.63 8.14
CA VAL A 547 -3.77 11.21 7.12
C VAL A 547 -5.03 11.70 7.82
N PHE A 548 -5.33 12.99 7.70
CA PHE A 548 -6.42 13.65 8.45
C PHE A 548 -6.34 13.41 9.97
N GLY A 549 -5.12 13.36 10.51
CA GLY A 549 -4.87 13.12 11.93
C GLY A 549 -5.10 11.67 12.37
N MET A 550 -5.46 10.75 11.48
CA MET A 550 -5.52 9.31 11.76
C MET A 550 -4.16 8.70 11.46
N ALA A 551 -3.56 8.05 12.44
CA ALA A 551 -2.32 7.35 12.21
C ALA A 551 -2.61 5.99 11.58
N LEU A 552 -1.96 5.74 10.45
CA LEU A 552 -2.26 4.63 9.55
C LEU A 552 -1.10 3.64 9.49
N ASP A 553 -1.45 2.38 9.26
CA ASP A 553 -0.52 1.29 9.00
C ASP A 553 -0.90 0.58 7.69
N PRO A 554 0.04 -0.13 7.03
CA PRO A 554 -0.24 -0.78 5.74
C PRO A 554 -1.41 -1.78 5.77
N MET A 555 -1.63 -2.48 6.88
CA MET A 555 -2.76 -3.41 7.02
C MET A 555 -4.09 -2.65 7.13
N ALA A 556 -4.14 -1.58 7.95
CA ALA A 556 -5.30 -0.70 8.00
C ALA A 556 -5.62 -0.10 6.62
N ASN A 557 -4.61 0.36 5.88
CA ASN A 557 -4.77 0.90 4.52
C ASN A 557 -5.34 -0.14 3.55
N LEU A 558 -4.88 -1.40 3.64
CA LEU A 558 -5.42 -2.50 2.85
C LEU A 558 -6.89 -2.75 3.18
N ILE A 559 -7.24 -2.77 4.48
CA ILE A 559 -8.63 -2.94 4.95
C ILE A 559 -9.50 -1.78 4.45
N HIS A 560 -9.05 -0.53 4.56
CA HIS A 560 -9.78 0.65 4.06
C HIS A 560 -10.03 0.56 2.56
N LEU A 561 -9.01 0.23 1.79
CA LEU A 561 -9.14 0.09 0.34
C LEU A 561 -10.12 -1.04 -0.04
N MET A 562 -10.03 -2.20 0.64
CA MET A 562 -10.92 -3.33 0.40
C MET A 562 -12.35 -3.05 0.82
N LEU A 563 -12.56 -2.39 1.96
CA LEU A 563 -13.86 -1.96 2.46
C LEU A 563 -14.49 -0.93 1.52
N GLY A 564 -13.70 0.02 1.03
CA GLY A 564 -14.14 1.02 0.07
C GLY A 564 -14.64 0.39 -1.23
N GLY A 565 -13.83 -0.50 -1.82
CA GLY A 565 -14.23 -1.26 -3.01
C GLY A 565 -15.40 -2.20 -2.78
N TYR A 566 -15.50 -2.80 -1.59
CA TYR A 566 -16.63 -3.64 -1.19
C TYR A 566 -17.95 -2.86 -1.17
N LEU A 567 -18.00 -1.72 -0.47
CA LEU A 567 -19.20 -0.89 -0.37
C LEU A 567 -19.64 -0.36 -1.73
N LEU A 568 -18.70 0.09 -2.57
CA LEU A 568 -19.00 0.51 -3.93
C LEU A 568 -19.57 -0.64 -4.78
N HIS A 569 -19.04 -1.86 -4.63
CA HIS A 569 -19.58 -3.03 -5.30
C HIS A 569 -20.97 -3.43 -4.79
N VAL A 570 -21.25 -3.23 -3.50
CA VAL A 570 -22.58 -3.42 -2.89
C VAL A 570 -23.59 -2.44 -3.49
N VAL A 571 -23.19 -1.17 -3.70
CA VAL A 571 -24.01 -0.16 -4.39
C VAL A 571 -24.29 -0.58 -5.84
N HIS A 572 -23.26 -0.96 -6.61
CA HIS A 572 -23.44 -1.38 -8.01
C HIS A 572 -24.28 -2.65 -8.18
N SER A 573 -24.23 -3.56 -7.21
CA SER A 573 -25.02 -4.79 -7.24
C SER A 573 -26.44 -4.61 -6.71
N GLY A 574 -26.84 -3.39 -6.33
CA GLY A 574 -28.17 -3.09 -5.78
C GLY A 574 -28.43 -3.79 -4.45
N LYS A 575 -27.38 -4.11 -3.69
CA LYS A 575 -27.48 -4.87 -2.43
C LYS A 575 -27.32 -4.04 -1.18
N ALA A 576 -27.21 -2.71 -1.29
CA ALA A 576 -27.07 -1.81 -0.14
C ALA A 576 -28.27 -1.91 0.82
N GLY A 577 -29.47 -2.18 0.31
CA GLY A 577 -30.65 -2.45 1.12
C GLY A 577 -30.69 -3.86 1.76
N LYS A 578 -29.57 -4.57 1.93
CA LYS A 578 -29.47 -5.88 2.63
C LYS A 578 -28.70 -5.71 3.94
N THR A 579 -29.01 -6.53 4.95
CA THR A 579 -28.41 -6.49 6.29
C THR A 579 -26.93 -6.89 6.29
N TRP A 580 -26.60 -8.01 5.63
CA TRP A 580 -25.25 -8.58 5.62
C TRP A 580 -24.14 -7.58 5.25
N PRO A 581 -24.28 -6.75 4.19
CA PRO A 581 -23.25 -5.79 3.86
C PRO A 581 -22.82 -4.86 4.97
N TRP A 582 -23.77 -4.40 5.77
CA TRP A 582 -23.51 -3.51 6.89
C TRP A 582 -22.89 -4.23 8.08
N LEU A 583 -23.26 -5.51 8.32
CA LEU A 583 -22.57 -6.34 9.32
C LEU A 583 -21.09 -6.55 8.95
N LEU A 584 -20.80 -6.84 7.68
CA LEU A 584 -19.43 -6.99 7.21
C LEU A 584 -18.64 -5.68 7.28
N THR A 585 -19.27 -4.54 7.00
CA THR A 585 -18.67 -3.21 7.21
C THR A 585 -18.31 -2.99 8.68
N ALA A 586 -19.20 -3.33 9.62
CA ALA A 586 -18.90 -3.24 11.05
C ALA A 586 -17.72 -4.14 11.44
N THR A 587 -17.71 -5.40 11.00
CA THR A 587 -16.59 -6.32 11.26
C THR A 587 -15.27 -5.82 10.68
N ALA A 588 -15.29 -5.23 9.48
CA ALA A 588 -14.08 -4.72 8.84
C ALA A 588 -13.44 -3.54 9.55
N CYS A 589 -14.20 -2.79 10.36
CA CYS A 589 -13.68 -1.68 11.15
C CYS A 589 -13.03 -2.12 12.48
N VAL A 590 -13.24 -3.37 12.93
CA VAL A 590 -12.70 -3.86 14.22
C VAL A 590 -11.17 -3.92 14.25
N PRO A 591 -10.46 -4.52 13.26
CA PRO A 591 -9.01 -4.62 13.33
C PRO A 591 -8.32 -3.25 13.37
N PRO A 592 -8.70 -2.25 12.55
CA PRO A 592 -8.15 -0.89 12.67
C PRO A 592 -8.40 -0.22 14.02
N ILE A 593 -9.51 -0.51 14.73
CA ILE A 593 -9.74 -0.01 16.09
C ILE A 593 -8.73 -0.62 17.07
N MET A 594 -8.42 -1.90 16.90
CA MET A 594 -7.48 -2.62 17.78
C MET A 594 -6.02 -2.24 17.51
N SER A 595 -5.68 -1.87 16.26
CA SER A 595 -4.31 -1.52 15.88
C SER A 595 -4.01 -0.02 15.95
N THR A 596 -5.02 0.86 15.91
CA THR A 596 -4.76 2.30 15.89
C THR A 596 -4.36 2.84 17.26
N TRP A 597 -3.28 3.62 17.27
CA TRP A 597 -2.82 4.46 18.39
C TRP A 597 -3.39 5.90 18.34
N SER A 598 -4.27 6.22 17.38
CA SER A 598 -4.84 7.57 17.22
C SER A 598 -6.29 7.66 17.67
N MET A 599 -6.64 8.69 18.44
CA MET A 599 -8.00 8.92 18.93
C MET A 599 -8.99 9.15 17.77
N SER A 600 -8.56 9.93 16.77
CA SER A 600 -9.29 10.14 15.50
C SER A 600 -9.60 8.83 14.79
N GLY A 601 -8.62 7.92 14.69
CA GLY A 601 -8.79 6.60 14.11
C GLY A 601 -9.84 5.79 14.87
N ALA A 602 -9.75 5.73 16.21
CA ALA A 602 -10.73 5.03 17.03
C ALA A 602 -12.16 5.60 16.84
N VAL A 603 -12.29 6.93 16.77
CA VAL A 603 -13.58 7.61 16.58
C VAL A 603 -14.16 7.32 15.19
N VAL A 604 -13.38 7.44 14.12
CA VAL A 604 -13.86 7.24 12.74
C VAL A 604 -14.36 5.81 12.54
N HIS A 605 -13.57 4.82 12.97
CA HIS A 605 -13.95 3.41 12.85
C HIS A 605 -15.11 3.06 13.79
N GLY A 606 -15.09 3.53 15.04
CA GLY A 606 -16.16 3.30 16.01
C GLY A 606 -17.50 3.90 15.56
N ALA A 607 -17.49 5.13 15.04
CA ALA A 607 -18.68 5.77 14.47
C ALA A 607 -19.21 4.98 13.26
N THR A 608 -18.31 4.44 12.42
CA THR A 608 -18.70 3.60 11.28
C THR A 608 -19.35 2.30 11.74
N VAL A 609 -18.83 1.65 12.79
CA VAL A 609 -19.42 0.43 13.38
C VAL A 609 -20.83 0.72 13.86
N VAL A 610 -21.03 1.76 14.67
CA VAL A 610 -22.35 2.14 15.21
C VAL A 610 -23.33 2.42 14.08
N LEU A 611 -22.90 3.20 13.09
CA LEU A 611 -23.72 3.55 11.93
C LEU A 611 -24.10 2.31 11.10
N ALA A 612 -23.13 1.42 10.84
CA ALA A 612 -23.38 0.22 10.06
C ALA A 612 -24.36 -0.73 10.78
N LEU A 613 -24.21 -0.90 12.09
CA LEU A 613 -25.16 -1.69 12.90
C LEU A 613 -26.56 -1.06 12.91
N ALA A 614 -26.66 0.27 13.02
CA ALA A 614 -27.94 0.98 12.96
C ALA A 614 -28.64 0.77 11.61
N VAL A 615 -27.90 0.89 10.49
CA VAL A 615 -28.44 0.65 9.14
C VAL A 615 -28.83 -0.82 8.95
N ALA A 616 -28.03 -1.76 9.45
CA ALA A 616 -28.35 -3.18 9.44
C ALA A 616 -29.69 -3.46 10.17
N GLY A 617 -29.88 -2.85 11.35
CA GLY A 617 -31.13 -2.92 12.11
C GLY A 617 -32.31 -2.33 11.36
N HIS A 618 -32.15 -1.12 10.82
CA HIS A 618 -33.19 -0.42 10.05
C HIS A 618 -33.65 -1.23 8.83
N VAL A 619 -32.70 -1.69 8.01
CA VAL A 619 -32.99 -2.52 6.82
C VAL A 619 -33.69 -3.82 7.18
N THR A 620 -33.32 -4.43 8.30
CA THR A 620 -33.97 -5.66 8.79
C THR A 620 -35.39 -5.39 9.23
N ALA A 621 -35.63 -4.32 9.99
CA ALA A 621 -36.96 -3.92 10.44
C ALA A 621 -37.91 -3.61 9.28
N VAL A 622 -37.45 -2.86 8.27
CA VAL A 622 -38.24 -2.55 7.06
C VAL A 622 -38.67 -3.84 6.35
N ARG A 623 -37.74 -4.78 6.16
CA ARG A 623 -38.05 -6.06 5.51
C ARG A 623 -39.04 -6.92 6.26
N LEU A 624 -38.95 -6.94 7.59
CA LEU A 624 -39.90 -7.68 8.43
C LEU A 624 -41.29 -7.06 8.32
N ARG A 625 -41.37 -5.72 8.30
CA ARG A 625 -42.63 -4.99 8.10
C ARG A 625 -43.24 -5.25 6.71
N ASP A 626 -42.44 -5.20 5.65
CA ASP A 626 -42.91 -5.47 4.28
C ASP A 626 -43.44 -6.90 4.15
N ARG A 627 -42.74 -7.88 4.75
CA ARG A 627 -43.21 -9.28 4.77
C ARG A 627 -44.52 -9.42 5.53
N ALA A 628 -44.67 -8.78 6.68
CA ALA A 628 -45.91 -8.82 7.45
C ALA A 628 -47.09 -8.18 6.68
N ASN A 629 -46.84 -7.08 5.98
CA ASN A 629 -47.87 -6.42 5.16
C ASN A 629 -48.32 -7.27 3.97
N VAL A 630 -47.40 -7.99 3.31
CA VAL A 630 -47.73 -8.91 2.22
C VAL A 630 -48.55 -10.11 2.73
N VAL A 631 -48.22 -10.64 3.92
CA VAL A 631 -48.98 -11.75 4.54
C VAL A 631 -50.37 -11.30 4.98
N ASN A 632 -50.55 -10.06 5.40
CA ASN A 632 -51.86 -9.53 5.81
C ASN A 632 -52.75 -9.09 4.63
N ALA A 633 -52.18 -8.97 3.41
CA ALA A 633 -52.87 -8.50 2.21
C ALA A 633 -53.24 -9.61 1.21
N GLY A 634 -52.81 -10.85 1.45
CA GLY A 634 -53.18 -12.05 0.70
C GLY A 634 -53.98 -13.00 1.56
#